data_AF-A0A327M2U3-F1
#
_entry.id   AF-A0A327M2U3-F1
#
_cell.length_a   1.000
_cell.length_b   1.000
_cell.length_c   1.000
_cell.angle_alpha   90.00
_cell.angle_beta   90.00
_cell.angle_gamma   90.00
#
_symmetry.space_group_name_H-M   'P 1'
#
loop_
_entity.id
_entity.type
_entity.pdbx_description
1 polymer ?
#
loop_
_entity_poly.entity_id
_entity_poly.type
_entity_poly.pdbx_seq_one_letter_code
_entity_poly.pdbx_strand_id
1 'polypeptide(L)' 'MSNTPHELHEEFPEHAEAMTRLKTSDMHFARLAEEYHEINRAVHRAETNVEPMDDRAETALRKHRAHLKDEIYGFLTKG' A
#
# COMPACT_ATOMS: atom_id res chain seq x y z
N MET A 1 -8.14 17.39 3.94
CA MET A 1 -7.44 16.52 2.99
C MET A 1 -6.57 15.59 3.80
N SER A 2 -6.80 14.28 3.73
CA SER A 2 -5.93 13.29 4.37
C SER A 2 -4.69 13.17 3.50
N ASN A 3 -3.62 13.91 3.79
CA ASN A 3 -2.32 13.72 3.14
C ASN A 3 -1.66 12.48 3.77
N THR A 4 -2.19 11.30 3.47
CA THR A 4 -1.50 10.05 3.80
C THR A 4 -0.40 9.87 2.74
N PRO A 5 0.90 10.00 3.08
CA PRO A 5 1.98 9.82 2.13
C PRO A 5 2.08 8.35 1.70
N HIS A 6 2.81 8.07 0.62
CA HIS A 6 3.07 6.71 0.13
C HIS A 6 1.83 6.04 -0.48
N GLU A 7 0.96 6.81 -1.11
CA GLU A 7 -0.14 6.21 -1.88
C GLU A 7 0.41 5.46 -3.10
N LEU A 8 -0.27 4.38 -3.52
CA LEU A 8 0.23 3.51 -4.60
C LEU A 8 0.53 4.26 -5.92
N HIS A 9 -0.23 5.31 -6.22
CA HIS A 9 -0.03 6.12 -7.41
C HIS A 9 1.19 7.05 -7.32
N GLU A 10 1.65 7.37 -6.10
CA GLU A 10 2.90 8.09 -5.85
C GLU A 10 4.09 7.14 -5.87
N GLU A 11 3.90 5.90 -5.42
CA GLU A 11 4.94 4.86 -5.37
C GLU A 11 5.23 4.25 -6.74
N PHE A 12 4.23 4.16 -7.62
CA PHE A 12 4.33 3.55 -8.95
C PHE A 12 3.69 4.44 -10.04
N PRO A 13 4.14 5.69 -10.22
CA PRO A 13 3.52 6.64 -11.15
C PRO A 13 3.55 6.15 -12.60
N GLU A 14 4.60 5.45 -13.00
CA GLU A 14 4.77 4.85 -14.34
C GLU A 14 3.79 3.72 -14.64
N HIS A 15 3.14 3.16 -13.61
CA HIS A 15 2.20 2.04 -13.73
C HIS A 15 0.74 2.45 -13.47
N ALA A 16 0.43 3.76 -13.44
CA ALA A 16 -0.92 4.26 -13.12
C ALA A 16 -2.04 3.67 -13.99
N GLU A 17 -1.80 3.52 -15.30
CA GLU A 17 -2.77 2.91 -16.22
C GLU A 17 -2.97 1.41 -15.94
N ALA A 18 -1.87 0.69 -15.68
CA ALA A 18 -1.91 -0.73 -15.34
C ALA A 18 -2.65 -0.96 -14.02
N MET A 19 -2.38 -0.14 -13.00
CA MET A 19 -3.10 -0.18 -11.72
C MET A 19 -4.61 0.05 -11.91
N THR A 20 -4.99 1.04 -12.71
CA THR A 20 -6.41 1.35 -12.96
C THR A 20 -7.12 0.19 -13.65
N ARG A 21 -6.48 -0.42 -14.65
CA ARG A 21 -6.99 -1.62 -15.31
C ARG A 21 -7.10 -2.78 -14.34
N LEU A 22 -6.01 -3.14 -13.66
CA LEU A 22 -5.97 -4.30 -12.76
C LEU A 22 -6.96 -4.16 -11.60
N LYS A 23 -7.16 -2.95 -11.06
CA LYS A 23 -8.18 -2.69 -10.02
C LYS A 23 -9.60 -3.06 -10.45
N THR A 24 -9.90 -2.99 -11.75
CA THR A 24 -11.24 -3.29 -12.28
C THR A 24 -11.35 -4.69 -12.88
N SER A 25 -10.25 -5.24 -13.38
CA SER A 25 -10.22 -6.53 -14.07
C SER A 25 -9.71 -7.71 -13.24
N ASP A 26 -8.98 -7.46 -12.15
CA ASP A 26 -8.37 -8.48 -11.30
C ASP A 26 -8.78 -8.29 -9.83
N MET A 27 -9.62 -9.21 -9.33
CA MET A 27 -10.14 -9.16 -7.97
C MET A 27 -9.04 -9.32 -6.91
N HIS A 28 -7.96 -10.05 -7.21
CA HIS A 28 -6.86 -10.22 -6.27
C HIS A 28 -6.03 -8.94 -6.19
N PHE A 29 -5.71 -8.33 -7.33
CA PHE A 29 -5.05 -7.03 -7.35
C PHE A 29 -5.87 -5.96 -6.63
N ALA A 30 -7.19 -5.92 -6.83
CA ALA A 30 -8.06 -4.99 -6.15
C ALA A 30 -7.99 -5.13 -4.61
N ARG A 31 -7.93 -6.37 -4.11
CA ARG A 31 -7.77 -6.66 -2.67
C ARG A 31 -6.40 -6.22 -2.15
N LEU A 32 -5.32 -6.54 -2.86
CA LEU A 32 -3.97 -6.11 -2.49
C LEU A 32 -3.87 -4.58 -2.42
N ALA A 33 -4.48 -3.87 -3.36
CA ALA A 33 -4.48 -2.42 -3.37
C ALA A 33 -5.25 -1.84 -2.17
N GLU A 34 -6.42 -2.38 -1.82
CA GLU A 34 -7.16 -1.93 -0.64
C GLU A 34 -6.40 -2.23 0.65
N GLU A 35 -5.85 -3.44 0.78
CA GLU A 35 -5.05 -3.84 1.93
C GLU A 35 -3.83 -2.92 2.10
N TYR A 36 -3.17 -2.57 0.99
CA TYR A 36 -2.08 -1.60 1.02
C TYR A 36 -2.55 -0.24 1.51
N HIS A 37 -3.70 0.26 1.02
CA HIS A 37 -4.26 1.53 1.47
C HIS A 37 -4.56 1.51 2.98
N GLU A 38 -5.09 0.41 3.51
CA GLU A 38 -5.36 0.23 4.94
C GLU A 38 -4.07 0.20 5.78
N ILE A 39 -3.10 -0.61 5.38
CA ILE A 39 -1.82 -0.74 6.07
C ILE A 39 -1.04 0.57 6.01
N ASN A 40 -1.04 1.27 4.89
CA ASN A 40 -0.37 2.56 4.76
C ASN A 40 -0.96 3.62 5.71
N ARG A 41 -2.29 3.66 5.84
CA ARG A 41 -2.95 4.52 6.83
C ARG A 41 -2.57 4.13 8.26
N ALA A 42 -2.49 2.84 8.57
CA ALA A 42 -2.09 2.37 9.90
C ALA A 42 -0.65 2.74 10.23
N VAL A 43 0.29 2.54 9.29
CA VAL A 43 1.68 2.97 9.43
C VAL A 43 1.77 4.48 9.64
N HIS A 44 1.05 5.28 8.84
CA HIS A 44 1.07 6.73 8.98
C HIS A 44 0.55 7.19 10.37
N ARG A 45 -0.51 6.57 10.90
CA ARG A 45 -1.01 6.88 12.25
C ARG A 45 -0.03 6.49 13.35
N ALA A 46 0.70 5.40 13.17
CA ALA A 46 1.76 4.99 14.08
C ALA A 46 2.95 5.97 14.06
N GLU A 47 3.44 6.31 12.86
CA GLU A 47 4.59 7.20 12.65
C GLU A 47 4.30 8.65 13.11
N THR A 48 3.05 9.10 12.99
CA THR A 48 2.60 10.41 13.48
C THR A 48 2.22 10.42 14.96
N ASN A 49 2.36 9.28 15.65
CA ASN A 49 1.99 9.07 17.05
C ASN A 49 0.53 9.42 17.36
N VAL A 50 -0.35 9.33 16.35
CA VAL A 50 -1.81 9.50 16.49
C VAL A 50 -2.41 8.27 17.15
N GLU A 51 -1.91 7.08 16.79
CA GLU A 51 -2.21 5.81 17.46
C GLU A 51 -0.88 5.19 17.94
N PRO A 52 -0.42 5.54 19.15
CA PRO A 52 0.79 4.98 19.72
C PRO A 52 0.67 3.45 19.83
N MET A 53 1.65 2.74 19.33
CA MET A 53 1.73 1.28 19.41
C MET A 53 3.14 0.84 19.79
N ASP A 54 3.28 -0.40 20.20
CA ASP A 54 4.59 -0.99 20.50
C ASP A 54 5.50 -0.98 19.26
N ASP A 55 6.79 -0.72 19.45
CA ASP A 55 7.79 -0.65 18.38
C ASP A 55 7.81 -1.90 17.48
N ARG A 56 7.51 -3.08 18.06
CA ARG A 56 7.43 -4.33 17.29
C ARG A 56 6.21 -4.35 16.40
N ALA A 57 5.08 -3.84 16.87
CA ALA A 57 3.85 -3.75 16.09
C ALA A 57 4.01 -2.75 14.93
N GLU A 58 4.59 -1.58 15.18
CA GLU A 58 4.89 -0.60 14.13
C GLU A 58 5.85 -1.17 13.07
N THR A 59 6.89 -1.88 13.52
CA THR A 59 7.84 -2.54 12.63
C THR A 59 7.18 -3.64 11.80
N ALA A 60 6.23 -4.38 12.37
CA ALA A 60 5.46 -5.38 11.62
C ALA A 60 4.60 -4.72 10.53
N LEU A 61 3.91 -3.61 10.83
CA LEU A 61 3.13 -2.87 9.84
C LEU A 61 3.99 -2.34 8.69
N ARG A 62 5.17 -1.77 8.97
CA ARG A 62 6.10 -1.31 7.93
C ARG A 62 6.57 -2.45 7.02
N LYS A 63 6.86 -3.62 7.59
CA LYS A 63 7.23 -4.82 6.83
C LYS A 63 6.08 -5.31 5.96
N HIS A 64 4.85 -5.30 6.50
CA HIS A 64 3.65 -5.65 5.75
C HIS A 64 3.44 -4.69 4.57
N ARG A 65 3.59 -3.37 4.79
CA ARG A 65 3.53 -2.37 3.71
C ARG A 65 4.53 -2.67 2.61
N ALA A 66 5.78 -2.99 2.98
CA ALA A 66 6.82 -3.33 2.01
C ALA A 66 6.48 -4.61 1.22
N HIS A 67 6.00 -5.65 1.89
CA HIS A 67 5.59 -6.89 1.24
C HIS A 67 4.49 -6.68 0.20
N LEU A 68 3.46 -5.89 0.55
CA LEU A 68 2.38 -5.55 -0.38
C LEU A 68 2.88 -4.77 -1.60
N LYS A 69 3.87 -3.88 -1.43
CA LYS A 69 4.51 -3.19 -2.57
C LYS A 69 5.16 -4.19 -3.52
N ASP A 70 5.89 -5.16 -2.99
CA ASP A 70 6.55 -6.18 -3.80
C ASP A 70 5.53 -7.04 -4.58
N GLU A 71 4.44 -7.45 -3.92
CA GLU A 71 3.36 -8.19 -4.58
C GLU A 71 2.69 -7.36 -5.69
N ILE A 72 2.30 -6.12 -5.37
CA ILE A 72 1.67 -5.20 -6.32
C ILE A 72 2.60 -4.95 -7.52
N TYR A 73 3.89 -4.71 -7.28
CA TYR A 73 4.87 -4.54 -8.36
C TYR A 73 4.99 -5.80 -9.22
N GLY A 74 4.93 -6.98 -8.62
CA GLY A 74 4.88 -8.25 -9.33
C GLY A 74 3.67 -8.38 -10.27
N PHE A 75 2.51 -7.82 -9.90
CA PHE A 75 1.35 -7.73 -10.79
C PHE A 75 1.52 -6.70 -11.91
N LEU A 76 2.12 -5.55 -11.61
CA LEU A 76 2.29 -4.46 -12.57
C LEU A 76 3.33 -4.75 -13.65
N THR A 77 4.30 -5.61 -13.33
CA THR A 77 5.38 -6.01 -14.24
C THR A 77 5.17 -7.35 -14.92
N LYS A 78 4.17 -8.13 -14.49
CA LYS A 78 3.72 -9.31 -15.23
C LYS A 78 2.94 -8.87 -16.47
N GLY A 79 3.53 -9.09 -17.63
CA GLY A 79 2.89 -8.98 -18.95
C GLY A 79 2.02 -10.18 -19.26
#